data_AF-A0A4U7AWH3-F1
#
_entry.id   AF-A0A4U7AWH3-F1
#
_cell.length_a   1.000
_cell.length_b   1.000
_cell.length_c   1.000
_cell.angle_alpha   90.00
_cell.angle_beta   90.00
_cell.angle_gamma   90.00
#
_symmetry.space_group_name_H-M   'P 1'
#
loop_
_entity.id
_entity.type
_entity.pdbx_description
1 polymer ?
#
loop_
_entity_poly.entity_id
_entity_poly.type
_entity_poly.pdbx_seq_one_letter_code
_entity_poly.pdbx_strand_id
1 'polypeptide(L)'
;MSTDTPRNRKERRAAARSAGEKFRPLESAASIPLAHPDYSAPKTKTLFDIADERNQLLQKGQPFAPHHGDGLVRDEMGRVLLPAKEVSRNVPPEETPVAGADSEEGDDEPIGPLGESIFYCISLSMLYFTLSLLVHNQYGTQPPTLWPLVMEAARTAPVLFGIVYAMKVPVVARREMLKQGAHFVVGVAAGCHLIWMGNRANYLAVMKRAPPVGTIWVWCVIEMKLGWAVASLGICVGYLLWNGFSVI
;
A
#
# COMPACT_ATOMS: atom_id res chain seq x y z
N MET A 1 -22.10 -29.39 -40.52
CA MET A 1 -22.71 -28.11 -40.10
C MET A 1 -21.64 -27.31 -39.38
N SER A 2 -21.14 -26.24 -40.01
CA SER A 2 -20.13 -25.36 -39.43
C SER A 2 -20.78 -24.50 -38.34
N THR A 3 -20.47 -24.76 -37.07
CA THR A 3 -20.96 -23.94 -35.95
C THR A 3 -20.15 -22.66 -35.90
N ASP A 4 -20.71 -21.58 -36.45
CA ASP A 4 -20.12 -20.25 -36.43
C ASP A 4 -19.95 -19.79 -34.97
N THR A 5 -18.70 -19.76 -34.51
CA THR A 5 -18.39 -19.44 -33.11
C THR A 5 -18.32 -17.91 -32.99
N PRO A 6 -19.14 -17.28 -32.14
CA PRO A 6 -19.24 -15.82 -32.07
C PRO A 6 -17.88 -15.18 -31.75
N ARG A 7 -17.38 -14.36 -32.67
CA ARG A 7 -16.00 -13.84 -32.66
C ARG A 7 -15.86 -12.63 -31.75
N ASN A 8 -16.94 -11.97 -31.37
CA ASN A 8 -16.93 -10.73 -30.57
C ASN A 8 -17.75 -10.84 -29.26
N ARG A 9 -17.31 -10.19 -28.17
CA ARG A 9 -18.00 -10.13 -26.86
C ARG A 9 -19.47 -9.69 -26.99
N LYS A 10 -19.77 -8.80 -27.93
CA LYS A 10 -21.13 -8.32 -28.19
C LYS A 10 -22.02 -9.42 -28.78
N GLU A 11 -21.49 -10.20 -29.72
CA GLU A 11 -22.18 -11.35 -30.34
C GLU A 11 -22.38 -12.47 -29.33
N ARG A 12 -21.38 -12.76 -28.49
CA ARG A 12 -21.50 -13.73 -27.39
C ARG A 12 -22.62 -13.36 -26.42
N ARG A 13 -22.76 -12.07 -26.10
CA ARG A 13 -23.84 -11.56 -25.23
C ARG A 13 -25.20 -11.59 -25.92
N ALA A 14 -25.26 -11.31 -27.22
CA ALA A 14 -26.51 -11.39 -27.99
C ALA A 14 -27.00 -12.84 -28.11
N ALA A 15 -26.10 -13.77 -28.44
CA ALA A 15 -26.40 -15.20 -28.52
C ALA A 15 -26.81 -15.79 -27.16
N ALA A 16 -26.13 -15.40 -26.07
CA ALA A 16 -26.52 -15.82 -24.72
C ALA A 16 -27.89 -15.26 -24.30
N ARG A 17 -28.24 -14.05 -24.76
CA ARG A 17 -29.58 -13.46 -24.54
C ARG A 17 -30.66 -14.15 -25.36
N SER A 18 -30.37 -14.56 -26.60
CA SER A 18 -31.35 -15.28 -27.44
C SER A 18 -31.50 -16.75 -27.06
N ALA A 19 -30.45 -17.39 -26.54
CA ALA A 19 -30.50 -18.78 -26.07
C ALA A 19 -31.23 -18.93 -24.74
N GLY A 20 -31.31 -17.89 -23.90
CA GLY A 20 -32.13 -17.87 -22.69
C GLY A 20 -31.70 -18.83 -21.58
N GLU A 21 -30.57 -19.53 -21.73
CA GLU A 21 -30.06 -20.46 -20.73
C GLU A 21 -29.52 -19.69 -19.51
N LYS A 22 -30.26 -19.77 -18.40
CA LYS A 22 -29.81 -19.27 -17.11
C LYS A 22 -28.79 -20.25 -16.53
N PHE A 23 -27.74 -19.71 -15.91
CA PHE A 23 -26.78 -20.50 -15.14
C PHE A 23 -27.53 -21.34 -14.10
N ARG A 24 -27.40 -22.67 -14.21
CA ARG A 24 -27.97 -23.61 -13.23
C ARG A 24 -26.86 -23.98 -12.25
N PRO A 25 -27.00 -23.64 -10.95
CA PRO A 25 -26.07 -24.11 -9.93
C PRO A 25 -26.07 -25.65 -9.90
N LEU A 26 -24.91 -26.25 -9.62
CA LEU A 26 -24.81 -27.69 -9.45
C LEU A 26 -25.44 -28.07 -8.10
N GLU A 27 -26.48 -28.91 -8.10
CA GLU A 27 -27.21 -29.28 -6.87
C GLU A 27 -26.59 -30.48 -6.13
N SER A 28 -25.69 -31.24 -6.76
CA SER A 28 -25.00 -32.36 -6.11
C SER A 28 -23.61 -32.64 -6.68
N ALA A 29 -22.70 -33.15 -5.84
CA ALA A 29 -21.32 -33.49 -6.24
C ALA A 29 -21.23 -34.61 -7.30
N ALA A 30 -22.26 -35.46 -7.41
CA ALA A 30 -22.33 -36.51 -8.43
C ALA A 30 -22.55 -35.98 -9.85
N SER A 31 -22.96 -34.71 -9.99
CA SER A 31 -23.13 -34.05 -11.30
C SER A 31 -21.83 -33.52 -11.91
N ILE A 32 -20.71 -33.63 -11.18
CA ILE A 32 -19.39 -33.23 -11.66
C ILE A 32 -18.83 -34.39 -12.51
N PRO A 33 -18.66 -34.23 -13.83
CA PRO A 33 -18.07 -35.29 -14.65
C PRO A 33 -16.62 -35.52 -14.20
N LEU A 34 -16.30 -36.74 -13.77
CA LEU A 34 -14.96 -37.18 -13.32
C LEU A 34 -13.98 -37.43 -14.49
N ALA A 35 -14.25 -36.88 -15.67
CA ALA A 35 -13.38 -37.02 -16.82
C ALA A 35 -12.17 -36.09 -16.67
N HIS A 36 -10.97 -36.60 -16.93
CA HIS A 36 -9.78 -35.77 -16.99
C HIS A 36 -9.93 -34.72 -18.11
N PRO A 37 -9.50 -33.46 -17.88
CA PRO A 37 -9.45 -32.44 -18.91
C PRO A 37 -8.66 -32.94 -20.12
N ASP A 38 -9.13 -32.63 -21.32
CA ASP A 38 -8.36 -32.89 -22.54
C ASP A 38 -7.11 -31.98 -22.55
N TYR A 39 -5.93 -32.60 -22.46
CA TYR A 39 -4.64 -31.90 -22.48
C TYR A 39 -4.07 -31.74 -23.90
N SER A 40 -4.83 -32.11 -24.94
CA SER A 40 -4.39 -31.88 -26.31
C SER A 40 -4.24 -30.39 -26.60
N ALA A 41 -3.25 -30.06 -27.44
CA ALA A 41 -2.98 -28.67 -27.81
C ALA A 41 -4.23 -28.02 -28.45
N PRO A 42 -4.45 -26.72 -28.23
CA PRO A 42 -5.62 -26.01 -28.73
C PRO A 42 -5.72 -26.17 -30.26
N LYS A 43 -6.85 -26.69 -30.73
CA LYS A 43 -7.13 -26.89 -32.16
C LYS A 43 -7.39 -25.58 -32.91
N THR A 44 -7.61 -24.50 -32.16
CA THR A 44 -7.83 -23.14 -32.67
C THR A 44 -6.56 -22.32 -32.53
N LYS A 45 -6.39 -21.33 -33.42
CA LYS A 45 -5.26 -20.38 -33.38
C LYS A 45 -5.00 -19.89 -31.96
N THR A 46 -3.76 -20.04 -31.50
CA THR A 46 -3.37 -19.59 -30.18
C THR A 46 -3.31 -18.06 -30.14
N LEU A 47 -3.33 -17.49 -28.94
CA LEU A 47 -3.14 -16.05 -28.77
C LEU A 47 -1.78 -15.58 -29.30
N PHE A 48 -0.76 -16.46 -29.24
CA PHE A 48 0.55 -16.19 -29.82
C PHE A 48 0.48 -16.11 -31.35
N ASP A 49 -0.20 -17.05 -32.00
CA ASP A 49 -0.36 -17.03 -33.46
C ASP A 49 -1.12 -15.78 -33.93
N ILE A 50 -2.16 -15.37 -33.17
CA ILE A 50 -2.93 -14.15 -33.48
C ILE A 50 -2.09 -12.88 -33.25
N ALA A 51 -1.25 -12.87 -32.21
CA ALA A 51 -0.35 -11.75 -31.94
C ALA A 51 0.71 -11.63 -33.04
N ASP A 52 1.27 -12.74 -33.51
CA ASP A 52 2.24 -12.76 -34.60
C ASP A 52 1.62 -12.33 -35.93
N GLU A 53 0.39 -12.78 -36.24
CA GLU A 53 -0.36 -12.29 -37.40
C GLU A 53 -0.60 -10.76 -37.31
N ARG A 54 -0.95 -10.25 -36.13
CA ARG A 54 -1.14 -8.80 -35.89
C ARG A 54 0.17 -8.02 -36.02
N ASN A 55 1.26 -8.55 -35.48
CA ASN A 55 2.59 -7.93 -35.58
C ASN A 55 3.09 -7.89 -37.03
N GLN A 56 2.85 -8.94 -37.81
CA GLN A 56 3.17 -8.95 -39.24
C GLN A 56 2.32 -7.94 -40.03
N LEU A 57 1.06 -7.75 -39.65
CA LEU A 57 0.20 -6.72 -40.25
C LEU A 57 0.64 -5.30 -39.89
N LEU A 58 1.13 -5.08 -38.67
CA LEU A 58 1.71 -3.80 -38.22
C LEU A 58 3.03 -3.49 -38.91
N GLN A 59 3.87 -4.50 -39.18
CA GLN A 59 5.13 -4.32 -39.92
C GLN A 59 4.89 -3.93 -41.39
N LYS A 60 3.76 -4.33 -41.98
CA LYS A 60 3.34 -3.91 -43.32
C LYS A 60 2.85 -2.45 -43.38
N GLY A 61 2.81 -1.74 -42.25
CA GLY A 61 2.44 -0.32 -42.16
C GLY A 61 1.25 -0.07 -41.23
N GLN A 62 0.38 0.89 -41.58
CA GLN A 62 -0.87 1.16 -40.84
C GLN A 62 -2.08 0.55 -41.58
N PRO A 63 -2.45 -0.72 -41.31
CA PRO A 63 -3.57 -1.37 -42.00
C PRO A 63 -4.94 -1.02 -41.41
N PHE A 64 -5.00 -0.23 -40.34
CA PHE A 64 -6.27 0.19 -39.74
C PHE A 64 -6.81 1.39 -40.49
N ALA A 65 -8.03 1.27 -41.03
CA ALA A 65 -8.68 2.37 -41.72
C ALA A 65 -8.70 3.62 -40.82
N PRO A 66 -8.16 4.76 -41.26
CA PRO A 66 -8.17 5.99 -40.48
C PRO A 66 -9.62 6.47 -40.36
N HIS A 67 -10.28 6.12 -39.26
CA HIS A 67 -11.67 6.51 -39.03
C HIS A 67 -11.84 8.03 -38.81
N HIS A 68 -10.74 8.80 -38.73
CA HIS A 68 -10.75 10.24 -38.45
C HIS A 68 -9.97 11.09 -39.46
N GLY A 69 -9.50 10.56 -40.60
CA GLY A 69 -8.83 11.35 -41.66
C GLY A 69 -7.45 11.91 -41.32
N ASP A 70 -7.09 12.00 -40.04
CA ASP A 70 -5.84 12.62 -39.56
C ASP A 70 -4.63 11.68 -39.51
N GLY A 71 -4.79 10.40 -39.85
CA GLY A 71 -3.69 9.40 -39.87
C GLY A 71 -3.09 9.01 -38.50
N LEU A 72 -3.69 9.46 -37.39
CA LEU A 72 -3.22 9.19 -36.02
C LEU A 72 -3.95 7.98 -35.40
N VAL A 73 -3.19 7.05 -34.82
CA VAL A 73 -3.73 5.87 -34.11
C VAL A 73 -4.28 6.29 -32.75
N ARG A 74 -5.48 5.79 -32.38
CA ARG A 74 -6.16 6.10 -31.10
C ARG A 74 -6.53 4.84 -30.33
N ASP A 75 -6.61 4.94 -29.01
CA ASP A 75 -7.11 3.88 -28.13
C ASP A 75 -8.64 3.74 -28.19
N GLU A 76 -9.20 2.71 -27.53
CA GLU A 76 -10.66 2.48 -27.48
C GLU A 76 -11.44 3.64 -26.81
N MET A 77 -10.75 4.54 -26.10
CA MET A 77 -11.29 5.72 -25.44
C MET A 77 -11.12 7.01 -26.28
N GLY A 78 -10.58 6.91 -27.50
CA GLY A 78 -10.39 8.02 -28.42
C GLY A 78 -9.16 8.90 -28.13
N ARG A 79 -8.25 8.50 -27.25
CA ARG A 79 -6.99 9.22 -26.99
C ARG A 79 -5.96 8.87 -28.06
N VAL A 80 -5.21 9.87 -28.52
CA VAL A 80 -4.15 9.68 -29.52
C VAL A 80 -2.99 8.92 -28.90
N LEU A 81 -2.73 7.73 -29.44
CA LEU A 81 -1.55 6.93 -29.10
C LEU A 81 -0.38 7.49 -29.90
N LEU A 82 0.26 8.50 -29.34
CA LEU A 82 1.56 8.94 -29.87
C LEU A 82 2.54 7.77 -29.68
N PRO A 83 3.38 7.45 -30.69
CA PRO A 83 4.48 6.51 -30.48
C PRO A 83 5.30 7.03 -29.29
N ALA A 84 5.58 6.16 -28.32
CA ALA A 84 6.34 6.53 -27.14
C ALA A 84 7.61 7.25 -27.59
N LYS A 85 7.69 8.56 -27.36
CA LYS A 85 8.90 9.33 -27.59
C LYS A 85 9.94 8.68 -26.68
N GLU A 86 10.93 8.02 -27.26
CA GLU A 86 12.08 7.56 -26.49
C GLU A 86 12.56 8.77 -25.69
N VAL A 87 12.54 8.63 -24.37
CA VAL A 87 12.94 9.67 -23.43
C VAL A 87 14.44 9.84 -23.58
N SER A 88 14.83 10.62 -24.59
CA SER A 88 16.20 11.08 -24.79
C SER A 88 16.50 12.06 -23.66
N ARG A 89 17.46 11.67 -22.82
CA ARG A 89 17.70 12.18 -21.47
C ARG A 89 18.24 13.62 -21.40
N ASN A 90 18.35 14.36 -22.50
CA ASN A 90 19.13 15.60 -22.56
C ASN A 90 18.49 16.74 -23.38
N VAL A 91 17.36 17.32 -22.94
CA VAL A 91 16.88 18.63 -23.44
C VAL A 91 16.37 19.47 -22.26
N PRO A 92 16.75 20.76 -22.11
CA PRO A 92 16.30 21.60 -21.00
C PRO A 92 14.80 21.93 -21.12
N PRO A 93 14.08 22.16 -20.02
CA PRO A 93 12.64 22.36 -20.07
C PRO A 93 12.31 23.76 -20.59
N GLU A 94 11.52 23.83 -21.66
CA GLU A 94 10.79 25.02 -22.06
C GLU A 94 9.40 24.95 -21.43
N GLU A 95 9.11 25.91 -20.54
CA GLU A 95 7.91 25.97 -19.72
C GLU A 95 6.72 26.48 -20.55
N THR A 96 5.70 25.62 -20.72
CA THR A 96 4.33 26.09 -21.01
C THR A 96 3.46 25.94 -19.76
N PRO A 97 2.73 27.00 -19.35
CA PRO A 97 2.14 27.09 -18.02
C PRO A 97 0.86 26.27 -17.94
N VAL A 98 0.82 25.32 -17.01
CA VAL A 98 -0.43 24.67 -16.58
C VAL A 98 -0.81 25.31 -15.25
N ALA A 99 -1.88 26.10 -15.26
CA ALA A 99 -2.46 26.66 -14.05
C ALA A 99 -3.00 25.52 -13.17
N GLY A 100 -2.34 25.28 -12.04
CA GLY A 100 -2.74 24.26 -11.07
C GLY A 100 -1.70 24.08 -9.96
N ALA A 101 -1.66 25.04 -9.04
CA ALA A 101 -1.07 24.97 -7.70
C ALA A 101 0.41 24.53 -7.62
N ASP A 102 1.29 25.51 -7.80
CA ASP A 102 2.52 25.75 -7.05
C ASP A 102 3.26 24.51 -6.53
N SER A 103 4.08 23.95 -7.43
CA SER A 103 5.25 23.14 -7.08
C SER A 103 6.44 24.06 -6.79
N GLU A 104 7.00 23.98 -5.58
CA GLU A 104 8.40 24.30 -5.35
C GLU A 104 9.19 23.00 -5.03
N GLU A 105 10.16 22.74 -5.91
CA GLU A 105 11.45 22.07 -5.70
C GLU A 105 11.53 20.70 -4.98
N GLY A 106 11.89 19.69 -5.79
CA GLY A 106 12.96 18.74 -5.44
C GLY A 106 12.59 17.55 -4.57
N ASP A 107 12.25 16.42 -5.20
CA ASP A 107 12.94 15.13 -5.09
C ASP A 107 12.08 14.02 -5.71
N ASP A 108 12.73 13.07 -6.37
CA ASP A 108 12.18 11.91 -7.09
C ASP A 108 11.46 10.88 -6.17
N GLU A 109 10.56 11.32 -5.30
CA GLU A 109 9.75 10.45 -4.46
C GLU A 109 8.32 10.38 -5.03
N PRO A 110 7.80 9.20 -5.45
CA PRO A 110 6.50 9.08 -6.10
C PRO A 110 5.32 9.51 -5.22
N ILE A 111 5.57 9.69 -3.92
CA ILE A 111 4.64 10.09 -2.89
C ILE A 111 5.33 11.21 -2.10
N GLY A 112 4.86 12.45 -2.25
CA GLY A 112 5.41 13.58 -1.48
C GLY A 112 5.25 13.40 0.04
N PRO A 113 5.84 14.30 0.86
CA PRO A 113 5.87 14.19 2.33
C PRO A 113 4.50 13.96 2.98
N LEU A 114 3.45 14.53 2.38
CA LEU A 114 2.07 14.35 2.80
C LEU A 114 1.62 12.90 2.65
N GLY A 115 1.81 12.30 1.47
CA GLY A 115 1.33 10.95 1.23
C GLY A 115 2.10 9.91 2.06
N GLU A 116 3.41 10.11 2.25
CA GLU A 116 4.21 9.23 3.11
C GLU A 116 3.68 9.31 4.55
N SER A 117 3.40 10.51 5.05
CA SER A 117 2.81 10.72 6.38
C SER A 117 1.44 10.05 6.54
N ILE A 118 0.61 10.01 5.49
CA ILE A 118 -0.68 9.29 5.51
C ILE A 118 -0.44 7.78 5.63
N PHE A 119 0.48 7.20 4.85
CA PHE A 119 0.78 5.77 4.92
C PHE A 119 1.29 5.36 6.31
N TYR A 120 2.20 6.15 6.88
CA TYR A 120 2.65 5.94 8.25
C TYR A 120 1.51 6.11 9.25
N CYS A 121 0.66 7.14 9.11
CA CYS A 121 -0.46 7.36 10.02
C CYS A 121 -1.44 6.18 10.03
N ILE A 122 -1.79 5.62 8.86
CA ILE A 122 -2.68 4.46 8.76
C ILE A 122 -2.04 3.26 9.47
N SER A 123 -0.76 2.99 9.19
CA SER A 123 -0.02 1.87 9.79
C SER A 123 0.11 2.01 11.31
N LEU A 124 0.40 3.23 11.79
CA LEU A 124 0.53 3.54 13.22
C LEU A 124 -0.81 3.54 13.94
N SER A 125 -1.91 3.95 13.30
CA SER A 125 -3.25 3.81 13.88
C SER A 125 -3.64 2.35 14.06
N MET A 126 -3.28 1.49 13.10
CA MET A 126 -3.47 0.04 13.26
C MET A 126 -2.64 -0.50 14.43
N LEU A 127 -1.35 -0.16 14.50
CA LEU A 127 -0.48 -0.56 15.60
C LEU A 127 -1.01 -0.09 16.96
N TYR A 128 -1.41 1.19 17.06
CA TYR A 128 -2.00 1.76 18.28
C TYR A 128 -3.24 0.99 18.73
N PHE A 129 -4.12 0.67 17.78
CA PHE A 129 -5.32 -0.11 18.08
C PHE A 129 -4.96 -1.52 18.56
N THR A 130 -4.03 -2.20 17.89
CA THR A 130 -3.57 -3.53 18.30
C THR A 130 -2.94 -3.52 19.68
N LEU A 131 -2.06 -2.56 19.98
CA LEU A 131 -1.47 -2.40 21.31
C LEU A 131 -2.54 -2.09 22.36
N SER A 132 -3.51 -1.24 22.05
CA SER A 132 -4.64 -0.93 22.95
C SER A 132 -5.47 -2.17 23.25
N LEU A 133 -5.76 -2.99 22.23
CA LEU A 133 -6.49 -4.25 22.39
C LEU A 133 -5.69 -5.25 23.23
N LEU A 134 -4.39 -5.39 22.98
CA LEU A 134 -3.51 -6.31 23.69
C LEU A 134 -3.45 -5.97 25.19
N VAL A 135 -3.24 -4.70 25.52
CA VAL A 135 -3.16 -4.25 26.92
C VAL A 135 -4.50 -4.43 27.64
N HIS A 136 -5.62 -4.18 26.97
CA HIS A 136 -6.94 -4.47 27.55
C HIS A 136 -7.16 -5.97 27.75
N ASN A 137 -6.65 -6.82 26.86
CA ASN A 137 -6.76 -8.28 27.01
C ASN A 137 -5.82 -8.83 28.10
N GLN A 138 -4.65 -8.21 28.29
CA GLN A 138 -3.66 -8.62 29.30
C GLN A 138 -4.06 -8.21 30.72
N TYR A 139 -4.75 -7.08 30.88
CA TYR A 139 -5.06 -6.51 32.19
C TYR A 139 -6.57 -6.43 32.50
N GLY A 140 -7.44 -6.67 31.51
CA GLY A 140 -8.89 -6.56 31.66
C GLY A 140 -9.52 -7.85 32.20
N THR A 141 -10.38 -7.74 33.20
CA THR A 141 -11.21 -8.83 33.72
C THR A 141 -12.50 -9.06 32.91
N GLN A 142 -12.79 -8.20 31.94
CA GLN A 142 -13.97 -8.25 31.07
C GLN A 142 -13.58 -8.01 29.60
N PRO A 143 -14.30 -8.60 28.63
CA PRO A 143 -14.01 -8.38 27.22
C PRO A 143 -14.15 -6.89 26.85
N PRO A 144 -13.13 -6.28 26.21
CA PRO A 144 -13.16 -4.86 25.90
C PRO A 144 -14.24 -4.56 24.86
N THR A 145 -15.02 -3.51 25.11
CA THR A 145 -15.87 -2.94 24.07
C THR A 145 -14.99 -2.27 23.02
N LEU A 146 -15.08 -2.74 21.78
CA LEU A 146 -14.24 -2.26 20.67
C LEU A 146 -14.50 -0.77 20.35
N TRP A 147 -15.74 -0.34 20.50
CA TRP A 147 -16.19 1.00 20.14
C TRP A 147 -15.44 2.15 20.86
N PRO A 148 -15.33 2.18 22.21
CA PRO A 148 -14.56 3.21 22.89
C PRO A 148 -13.07 3.19 22.55
N LEU A 149 -12.47 2.00 22.33
CA LEU A 149 -11.07 1.88 21.89
C LEU A 149 -10.85 2.53 20.52
N VAL A 150 -11.76 2.29 19.58
CA VAL A 150 -11.71 2.92 18.25
C VAL A 150 -11.84 4.43 18.36
N MET A 151 -12.72 4.93 19.22
CA MET A 151 -12.86 6.38 19.44
C MET A 151 -11.62 7.01 20.09
N GLU A 152 -10.93 6.29 20.96
CA GLU A 152 -9.67 6.73 21.55
C GLU A 152 -8.53 6.74 20.51
N ALA A 153 -8.47 5.70 19.66
CA ALA A 153 -7.55 5.66 18.51
C ALA A 153 -7.81 6.80 17.53
N ALA A 154 -9.08 7.11 17.24
CA ALA A 154 -9.45 8.22 16.37
C ALA A 154 -9.04 9.59 16.95
N ARG A 155 -9.11 9.76 18.28
CA ARG A 155 -8.66 11.00 18.94
C ARG A 155 -7.15 11.15 18.99
N THR A 156 -6.40 10.04 19.02
CA THR A 156 -4.93 10.05 19.04
C THR A 156 -4.30 10.11 17.64
N ALA A 157 -5.01 9.63 16.62
CA ALA A 157 -4.59 9.69 15.22
C ALA A 157 -4.10 11.07 14.73
N PRO A 158 -4.79 12.21 14.96
CA PRO A 158 -4.31 13.51 14.49
C PRO A 158 -3.00 13.94 15.16
N VAL A 159 -2.78 13.54 16.42
CA VAL A 159 -1.52 13.82 17.13
C VAL A 159 -0.38 13.03 16.51
N LEU A 160 -0.60 11.73 16.23
CA LEU A 160 0.37 10.90 15.54
C LEU A 160 0.67 11.43 14.13
N PHE A 161 -0.37 11.81 13.38
CA PHE A 161 -0.21 12.42 12.07
C PHE A 161 0.63 13.70 12.13
N GLY A 162 0.32 14.61 13.07
CA GLY A 162 1.07 15.86 13.23
C GLY A 162 2.54 15.61 13.57
N ILE A 163 2.84 14.65 14.44
CA ILE A 163 4.21 14.29 14.82
C ILE A 163 4.97 13.69 13.63
N VAL A 164 4.35 12.77 12.89
CA VAL A 164 4.97 12.15 11.70
C VAL A 164 5.20 13.18 10.60
N TYR A 165 4.18 13.97 10.29
CA TYR A 165 4.26 15.01 9.27
C TYR A 165 5.35 16.03 9.60
N ALA A 166 5.43 16.49 10.86
CA ALA A 166 6.47 17.43 11.29
C ALA A 166 7.90 16.90 11.06
N MET A 167 8.12 15.58 11.18
CA MET A 167 9.43 14.96 10.91
C MET A 167 9.71 14.72 9.42
N LYS A 168 8.67 14.67 8.59
CA LYS A 168 8.77 14.52 7.12
C LYS A 168 8.81 15.86 6.39
N VAL A 169 8.58 17.00 7.07
CA VAL A 169 8.74 18.34 6.49
C VAL A 169 10.18 18.52 5.95
N PRO A 170 10.36 19.05 4.72
CA PRO A 170 11.66 19.14 4.05
C PRO A 170 12.71 19.92 4.85
N VAL A 171 12.28 20.88 5.68
CA VAL A 171 13.14 21.65 6.59
C VAL A 171 13.86 20.76 7.59
N VAL A 172 13.17 19.74 8.13
CA VAL A 172 13.72 18.78 9.09
C VAL A 172 14.45 17.65 8.35
N ALA A 173 13.92 17.20 7.21
CA ALA A 173 14.53 16.16 6.38
C ALA A 173 15.93 16.55 5.87
N ARG A 174 16.18 17.84 5.61
CA ARG A 174 17.49 18.36 5.20
C ARG A 174 18.61 18.08 6.20
N ARG A 175 18.30 17.94 7.50
CA ARG A 175 19.29 17.66 8.55
C ARG A 175 19.15 16.22 9.04
N GLU A 176 19.66 15.28 8.25
CA GLU A 176 19.55 13.85 8.55
C GLU A 176 20.05 13.50 9.96
N MET A 177 21.16 14.10 10.41
CA MET A 177 21.71 13.87 11.75
C MET A 177 20.77 14.34 12.87
N LEU A 178 20.06 15.46 12.68
CA LEU A 178 19.10 15.94 13.67
C LEU A 178 17.86 15.04 13.71
N LYS A 179 17.38 14.61 12.54
CA LYS A 179 16.27 13.64 12.44
C LYS A 179 16.62 12.33 13.15
N GLN A 180 17.79 11.76 12.85
CA GLN A 180 18.25 10.52 13.47
C GLN A 180 18.49 10.68 14.98
N GLY A 181 19.08 11.79 15.41
CA GLY A 181 19.28 12.10 16.83
C GLY A 181 17.95 12.27 17.59
N ALA A 182 16.95 12.94 16.99
CA ALA A 182 15.63 13.10 17.59
C ALA A 182 14.93 11.75 17.80
N HIS A 183 14.90 10.89 16.77
CA HIS A 183 14.32 9.55 16.90
C HIS A 183 15.11 8.67 17.89
N PHE A 184 16.44 8.81 17.96
CA PHE A 184 17.26 8.12 18.95
C PHE A 184 16.88 8.52 20.39
N VAL A 185 16.84 9.83 20.68
CA VAL A 185 16.53 10.33 22.02
C VAL A 185 15.09 9.99 22.42
N VAL A 186 14.12 10.24 21.54
CA VAL A 186 12.70 9.93 21.79
C VAL A 186 12.50 8.42 21.93
N GLY A 187 13.16 7.62 21.09
CA GLY A 187 13.09 6.16 21.14
C GLY A 187 13.65 5.58 22.43
N VAL A 188 14.83 6.04 22.88
CA VAL A 188 15.42 5.60 24.16
C VAL A 188 14.55 6.04 25.34
N ALA A 189 14.11 7.30 25.36
CA ALA A 189 13.25 7.81 26.43
C ALA A 189 11.91 7.05 26.52
N ALA A 190 11.27 6.81 25.37
CA ALA A 190 10.02 6.06 25.29
C ALA A 190 10.20 4.60 25.72
N GLY A 191 11.27 3.93 25.26
CA GLY A 191 11.59 2.56 25.65
C GLY A 191 11.87 2.40 27.14
N CYS A 192 12.74 3.24 27.71
CA CYS A 192 13.02 3.26 29.14
C CYS A 192 11.78 3.59 29.97
N HIS A 193 10.96 4.55 29.52
CA HIS A 193 9.70 4.89 30.18
C HIS A 193 8.71 3.73 30.16
N LEU A 194 8.63 2.97 29.06
CA LEU A 194 7.74 1.81 28.96
C LEU A 194 8.18 0.66 29.89
N ILE A 195 9.49 0.42 30.00
CA ILE A 195 10.06 -0.52 30.97
C ILE A 195 9.77 -0.09 32.41
N TRP A 196 9.95 1.20 32.71
CA TRP A 196 9.66 1.74 34.04
C TRP A 196 8.17 1.64 34.40
N MET A 197 7.29 1.99 33.45
CA MET A 197 5.84 1.88 33.60
C MET A 197 5.40 0.43 33.84
N GLY A 198 5.92 -0.52 33.05
CA GLY A 198 5.57 -1.94 33.18
C GLY A 198 5.92 -2.52 34.55
N ASN A 199 6.98 -2.03 35.19
CA ASN A 199 7.45 -2.55 36.48
C ASN A 199 6.92 -1.79 37.70
N ARG A 200 6.66 -0.48 37.60
CA ARG A 200 6.30 0.36 38.76
C ARG A 200 4.89 0.94 38.73
N ALA A 201 4.25 1.03 37.57
CA ALA A 201 2.94 1.65 37.47
C ALA A 201 1.82 0.66 37.78
N ASN A 202 0.74 1.14 38.40
CA ASN A 202 -0.47 0.37 38.59
C ASN A 202 -1.09 0.01 37.23
N TYR A 203 -1.80 -1.13 37.15
CA TYR A 203 -2.38 -1.64 35.91
C TYR A 203 -3.22 -0.60 35.13
N LEU A 204 -4.02 0.24 35.82
CA LEU A 204 -4.80 1.31 35.20
C LEU A 204 -3.95 2.38 34.50
N ALA A 205 -2.77 2.68 35.06
CA ALA A 205 -1.85 3.65 34.47
C ALA A 205 -1.15 3.05 33.24
N VAL A 206 -0.80 1.76 33.29
CA VAL A 206 -0.24 1.02 32.14
C VAL A 206 -1.27 0.97 31.01
N MET A 207 -2.53 0.65 31.31
CA MET A 207 -3.62 0.61 30.32
C MET A 207 -3.77 1.89 29.50
N LYS A 208 -3.68 3.06 30.14
CA LYS A 208 -3.90 4.35 29.46
C LYS A 208 -2.67 4.90 28.76
N ARG A 209 -1.46 4.54 29.21
CA ARG A 209 -0.21 5.18 28.74
C ARG A 209 0.66 4.27 27.89
N ALA A 210 0.59 2.95 28.05
CA ALA A 210 1.45 2.03 27.31
C ALA A 210 1.16 2.01 25.80
N PRO A 211 -0.09 2.00 25.32
CA PRO A 211 -0.37 1.98 23.87
C PRO A 211 0.20 3.18 23.09
N PRO A 212 -0.01 4.45 23.51
CA PRO A 212 0.56 5.59 22.78
C PRO A 212 2.09 5.64 22.85
N VAL A 213 2.67 5.36 24.03
CA VAL A 213 4.13 5.37 24.21
C VAL A 213 4.79 4.26 23.40
N GLY A 214 4.19 3.06 23.37
CA GLY A 214 4.68 1.94 22.57
C GLY A 214 4.61 2.21 21.07
N THR A 215 3.55 2.86 20.60
CA THR A 215 3.41 3.25 19.19
C THR A 215 4.50 4.23 18.77
N ILE A 216 4.77 5.26 19.58
CA ILE A 216 5.83 6.25 19.33
C ILE A 216 7.21 5.57 19.36
N TRP A 217 7.43 4.66 20.31
CA TRP A 217 8.71 3.94 20.41
C TRP A 217 8.99 3.09 19.18
N VAL A 218 8.02 2.28 18.72
CA VAL A 218 8.15 1.46 17.51
C VAL A 218 8.38 2.34 16.29
N TRP A 219 7.64 3.44 16.15
CA TRP A 219 7.84 4.39 15.07
C TRP A 219 9.27 4.95 15.05
N CYS A 220 9.81 5.35 16.20
CA CYS A 220 11.19 5.83 16.30
C CYS A 220 12.21 4.77 15.87
N VAL A 221 12.03 3.50 16.28
CA VAL A 221 12.95 2.42 15.89
C VAL A 221 12.93 2.17 14.37
N ILE A 222 11.77 2.26 13.73
CA ILE A 222 11.61 2.02 12.28
C ILE A 222 12.25 3.13 11.43
N GLU A 223 12.15 4.40 11.85
CA GLU A 223 12.71 5.55 11.10
C GLU A 223 14.24 5.70 11.30
N MET A 224 14.82 4.99 12.28
CA MET A 224 16.25 5.04 12.58
C MET A 224 17.08 4.14 11.67
N LYS A 225 18.30 4.59 11.36
CA LYS A 225 19.31 3.73 10.74
C LYS A 225 19.62 2.53 11.64
N LEU A 226 19.83 1.36 11.04
CA LEU A 226 20.00 0.08 11.75
C LEU A 226 21.01 0.16 12.92
N GLY A 227 22.18 0.78 12.71
CA GLY A 227 23.18 0.92 13.77
C GLY A 227 22.70 1.71 14.98
N TRP A 228 21.98 2.81 14.76
CA TRP A 228 21.40 3.62 15.83
C TRP A 228 20.24 2.90 16.52
N ALA A 229 19.45 2.14 15.78
CA ALA A 229 18.36 1.34 16.32
C ALA A 229 18.86 0.22 17.24
N VAL A 230 19.92 -0.48 16.83
CA VAL A 230 20.56 -1.50 17.69
C VAL A 230 21.16 -0.85 18.95
N ALA A 231 21.81 0.31 18.80
CA ALA A 231 22.36 1.04 19.94
C ALA A 231 21.27 1.49 20.93
N SER A 232 20.13 2.03 20.44
CA SER A 232 19.03 2.46 21.31
C SER A 232 18.39 1.30 22.06
N LEU A 233 18.21 0.15 21.40
CA LEU A 233 17.74 -1.07 22.05
C LEU A 233 18.75 -1.59 23.08
N GLY A 234 20.04 -1.56 22.78
CA GLY A 234 21.11 -1.91 23.72
C GLY A 234 21.07 -1.06 24.99
N ILE A 235 20.79 0.24 24.87
CA ILE A 235 20.60 1.14 26.02
C ILE A 235 19.36 0.75 26.83
N CYS A 236 18.23 0.48 26.18
CA CYS A 236 17.01 0.04 26.87
C CYS A 236 17.25 -1.27 27.65
N VAL A 237 17.96 -2.24 27.05
CA VAL A 237 18.34 -3.50 27.71
C VAL A 237 19.29 -3.23 28.87
N GLY A 238 20.31 -2.37 28.68
CA GLY A 238 21.21 -1.98 29.76
C GLY A 238 20.49 -1.30 30.93
N TYR A 239 19.51 -0.45 30.64
CA TYR A 239 18.65 0.19 31.64
C TYR A 239 17.81 -0.84 32.42
N LEU A 240 17.26 -1.84 31.72
CA LEU A 240 16.50 -2.94 32.32
C LEU A 240 17.38 -3.73 33.30
N LEU A 241 18.58 -4.12 32.86
CA LEU A 241 19.53 -4.88 33.67
C LEU A 241 20.04 -4.10 34.87
N TRP A 242 20.38 -2.81 34.71
CA TRP A 242 20.84 -1.96 35.82
C TRP A 242 19.77 -1.83 36.91
N ASN A 243 18.51 -1.63 36.52
CA ASN A 243 17.43 -1.52 37.51
C ASN A 243 17.01 -2.86 38.13
N GLY A 244 17.61 -3.98 37.70
CA GLY A 244 17.28 -5.31 38.21
C GLY A 244 15.84 -5.74 37.91
N PHE A 245 15.23 -5.17 36.86
CA PHE A 245 13.89 -5.57 36.45
C PHE A 245 13.94 -6.96 35.83
N SER A 246 13.14 -7.88 36.35
CA SER A 246 13.07 -9.24 35.85
C SER A 246 12.11 -9.31 34.66
N VAL A 247 12.55 -9.92 33.57
CA VAL A 247 11.66 -10.30 32.46
C VAL A 247 10.98 -11.61 32.86
N ILE A 248 9.87 -11.51 33.57
CA ILE A 248 8.99 -12.66 33.88
C ILE A 248 7.62 -12.37 33.29
#